data_AF-A0A5K1K664-F1
#
_entry.id   AF-A0A5K1K664-F1
#
_cell.length_a   1.000
_cell.length_b   1.000
_cell.length_c   1.000
_cell.angle_alpha   90.00
_cell.angle_beta   90.00
_cell.angle_gamma   90.00
#
_symmetry.space_group_name_H-M   'P 1'
#
loop_
_entity.id
_entity.type
_entity.pdbx_description
1 polymer ?
#
loop_
_entity_poly.entity_id
_entity_poly.type
_entity_poly.pdbx_seq_one_letter_code
_entity_poly.pdbx_strand_id
1 'polypeptide(L)'
;MSLAIPLAYALFSSAPALAAYNLAQEYSGSKFFDGWDWQDHVYDDTTHGHVFYLSEANAMAKPNPIAYLNDAGNAVIKVDNTSSVDYNNKRNSVRIATHDYFPVGSLFLFDAVHLPYGCAIWPGFWTKGPNWPQGGEIDIMEEVNLAPANQMTLHTEAGCTQASGVQQLGRTVGSDCSAGVNSAIGCSVAETQPNSYGAGFAENGGGVWATQFDATGVFVWFWSFGTPSRHGPLVLRHRPVLHSATLVLDITLCGDWAGQPNLYQSSCGGELGNTTVDMCYLYDVINLNQTALANAWFEISYIKVFTQSNASLEVPVSTSGSSVALSVVPNTGAASGTGAPTASSTSTSTSNGNGTNGNTSGNGGNGALTSASAYVAALGAAVVAASSWALL
;
A
#
# COMPACT_ATOMS: atom_id res chain seq x y z
N MET A 1 51.00 -51.35 0.54
CA MET A 1 50.87 -49.88 0.42
C MET A 1 49.60 -49.60 -0.35
N SER A 2 48.50 -49.30 0.35
CA SER A 2 47.23 -48.93 -0.28
C SER A 2 47.11 -47.41 -0.19
N LEU A 3 47.17 -46.72 -1.33
CA LEU A 3 46.92 -45.28 -1.41
C LEU A 3 45.41 -45.04 -1.26
N ALA A 4 45.02 -44.34 -0.21
CA ALA A 4 43.70 -43.76 -0.08
C ALA A 4 43.70 -42.38 -0.78
N ILE A 5 42.84 -42.22 -1.79
CA ILE A 5 42.54 -40.94 -2.43
C ILE A 5 41.39 -40.30 -1.63
N PRO A 6 41.56 -39.11 -1.02
CA PRO A 6 40.45 -38.44 -0.38
C PRO A 6 39.61 -37.75 -1.46
N LEU A 7 38.36 -38.21 -1.59
CA LEU A 7 37.33 -37.55 -2.39
C LEU A 7 36.88 -36.31 -1.63
N ALA A 8 37.42 -35.14 -1.98
CA ALA A 8 36.96 -33.87 -1.44
C ALA A 8 35.58 -33.54 -2.03
N TYR A 9 34.53 -33.72 -1.23
CA TYR A 9 33.22 -33.14 -1.52
C TYR A 9 33.34 -31.62 -1.42
N ALA A 10 33.38 -30.96 -2.57
CA ALA A 10 33.15 -29.52 -2.65
C ALA A 10 31.68 -29.25 -2.33
N LEU A 11 31.38 -28.98 -1.06
CA LEU A 11 30.13 -28.34 -0.67
C LEU A 11 30.14 -26.93 -1.28
N PHE A 12 29.44 -26.76 -2.40
CA PHE A 12 29.05 -25.43 -2.87
C PHE A 12 28.12 -24.83 -1.82
N SER A 13 28.70 -24.07 -0.89
CA SER A 13 27.97 -23.11 -0.08
C SER A 13 27.47 -22.02 -1.02
N SER A 14 26.27 -22.18 -1.56
CA SER A 14 25.52 -21.04 -2.07
C SER A 14 25.12 -20.22 -0.85
N ALA A 15 25.92 -19.21 -0.50
CA ALA A 15 25.46 -18.18 0.42
C ALA A 15 24.15 -17.62 -0.16
N PRO A 16 23.00 -17.72 0.53
CA PRO A 16 21.81 -17.03 0.06
C PRO A 16 22.18 -15.56 -0.02
N ALA A 17 22.11 -14.97 -1.22
CA ALA A 17 22.15 -13.54 -1.35
C ALA A 17 20.93 -13.01 -0.59
N LEU A 18 21.16 -12.57 0.65
CA LEU A 18 20.18 -11.82 1.42
C LEU A 18 19.85 -10.58 0.59
N ALA A 19 18.63 -10.51 0.06
CA ALA A 19 18.13 -9.27 -0.52
C ALA A 19 18.10 -8.25 0.62
N ALA A 20 19.11 -7.37 0.65
CA ALA A 20 19.18 -6.29 1.61
C ALA A 20 18.18 -5.21 1.17
N TYR A 21 17.19 -4.96 2.01
CA TYR A 21 16.32 -3.80 1.90
C TYR A 21 17.02 -2.61 2.53
N ASN A 22 17.06 -1.47 1.83
CA ASN A 22 17.56 -0.21 2.35
C ASN A 22 16.39 0.74 2.54
N LEU A 23 16.43 1.55 3.60
CA LEU A 23 15.43 2.59 3.81
C LEU A 23 15.52 3.59 2.65
N ALA A 24 14.43 3.70 1.89
CA ALA A 24 14.31 4.59 0.74
C ALA A 24 13.57 5.88 1.12
N GLN A 25 12.54 5.77 1.96
CA GLN A 25 11.75 6.91 2.42
C GLN A 25 11.19 6.66 3.83
N GLU A 26 11.06 7.72 4.62
CA GLU A 26 10.41 7.72 5.93
C GLU A 26 9.54 8.97 6.11
N TYR A 27 8.25 8.75 6.33
CA TYR A 27 7.28 9.76 6.72
C TYR A 27 7.00 9.60 8.21
N SER A 28 7.58 10.45 9.05
CA SER A 28 7.40 10.41 10.50
C SER A 28 7.66 11.78 11.15
N GLY A 29 7.10 11.99 12.34
CA GLY A 29 7.37 13.20 13.13
C GLY A 29 7.09 14.51 12.37
N SER A 30 7.95 15.50 12.58
CA SER A 30 7.88 16.81 11.92
C SER A 30 8.00 16.78 10.39
N LYS A 31 8.33 15.60 9.83
CA LYS A 31 8.53 15.35 8.40
C LYS A 31 7.44 14.48 7.79
N PHE A 32 6.41 14.10 8.56
CA PHE A 32 5.38 13.22 8.06
C PHE A 32 4.67 13.78 6.83
N PHE A 33 4.27 15.05 6.85
CA PHE A 33 3.53 15.68 5.75
C PHE A 33 4.43 16.22 4.62
N ASP A 34 5.75 16.06 4.73
CA ASP A 34 6.66 16.35 3.62
C ASP A 34 6.54 15.23 2.57
N GLY A 35 6.48 15.57 1.27
CA GLY A 35 6.52 14.56 0.20
C GLY A 35 5.16 14.03 -0.27
N TRP A 36 4.07 14.77 0.01
CA TRP A 36 2.71 14.40 -0.37
C TRP A 36 2.07 15.41 -1.31
N ASP A 37 1.42 14.92 -2.36
CA ASP A 37 0.45 15.65 -3.17
C ASP A 37 -0.93 15.58 -2.52
N TRP A 38 -1.50 16.76 -2.25
CA TRP A 38 -2.84 16.90 -1.67
C TRP A 38 -3.88 17.02 -2.76
N GLN A 39 -4.95 16.22 -2.68
CA GLN A 39 -6.10 16.39 -3.56
C GLN A 39 -6.88 17.63 -3.12
N ASP A 40 -6.66 18.73 -3.82
CA ASP A 40 -7.13 20.05 -3.41
C ASP A 40 -8.43 20.48 -4.10
N HIS A 41 -9.42 20.90 -3.30
CA HIS A 41 -10.68 21.51 -3.72
C HIS A 41 -11.53 20.65 -4.68
N VAL A 42 -11.55 19.34 -4.45
CA VAL A 42 -12.22 18.37 -5.31
C VAL A 42 -13.17 17.50 -4.48
N TYR A 43 -14.37 17.26 -5.00
CA TYR A 43 -15.27 16.24 -4.48
C TYR A 43 -14.73 14.85 -4.82
N ASP A 44 -15.07 13.85 -4.01
CA ASP A 44 -14.70 12.48 -4.35
C ASP A 44 -15.49 11.99 -5.58
N ASP A 45 -14.84 12.05 -6.73
CA ASP A 45 -15.35 11.62 -8.04
C ASP A 45 -14.89 10.20 -8.39
N THR A 46 -14.09 9.57 -7.53
CA THR A 46 -13.54 8.23 -7.76
C THR A 46 -14.39 7.12 -7.15
N THR A 47 -14.91 7.35 -5.94
CA THR A 47 -15.78 6.37 -5.24
C THR A 47 -17.12 7.00 -4.84
N HIS A 48 -17.42 8.18 -5.41
CA HIS A 48 -18.66 8.94 -5.20
C HIS A 48 -18.96 9.25 -3.73
N GLY A 49 -17.90 9.36 -2.92
CA GLY A 49 -18.01 9.65 -1.51
C GLY A 49 -18.55 11.04 -1.19
N HIS A 50 -19.10 11.18 0.00
CA HIS A 50 -19.74 12.38 0.50
C HIS A 50 -18.76 13.38 1.14
N VAL A 51 -17.58 13.53 0.55
CA VAL A 51 -16.49 14.38 1.05
C VAL A 51 -16.06 15.47 0.08
N PHE A 52 -15.42 16.51 0.62
CA PHE A 52 -14.70 17.54 -0.12
C PHE A 52 -13.26 17.55 0.38
N TYR A 53 -12.31 17.21 -0.49
CA TYR A 53 -10.90 17.13 -0.09
C TYR A 53 -10.26 18.53 -0.07
N LEU A 54 -9.55 18.82 1.03
CA LEU A 54 -8.89 20.09 1.26
C LEU A 54 -7.41 20.07 0.85
N SER A 55 -6.90 21.22 0.39
CA SER A 55 -5.46 21.52 0.36
C SER A 55 -4.83 21.39 1.75
N GLU A 56 -3.52 21.13 1.76
CA GLU A 56 -2.69 21.17 2.97
C GLU A 56 -2.95 22.41 3.83
N ALA A 57 -2.89 23.61 3.22
CA ALA A 57 -3.05 24.87 3.94
C ALA A 57 -4.41 24.97 4.66
N ASN A 58 -5.49 24.49 4.03
CA ASN A 58 -6.83 24.50 4.60
C ASN A 58 -7.02 23.37 5.62
N ALA A 59 -6.46 22.18 5.35
CA ALA A 59 -6.51 21.03 6.26
C ALA A 59 -5.75 21.29 7.57
N MET A 60 -4.66 22.06 7.53
CA MET A 60 -3.86 22.42 8.71
C MET A 60 -4.29 23.74 9.36
N ALA A 61 -5.29 24.44 8.80
CA ALA A 61 -5.72 25.74 9.30
C ALA A 61 -6.34 25.65 10.70
N LYS A 62 -5.94 26.58 11.57
CA LYS A 62 -6.53 26.75 12.91
C LYS A 62 -7.85 27.54 12.81
N PRO A 63 -8.80 27.36 13.75
CA PRO A 63 -8.68 26.65 15.02
C PRO A 63 -8.93 25.14 14.98
N ASN A 64 -9.56 24.63 13.92
CA ASN A 64 -10.01 23.24 13.82
C ASN A 64 -9.31 22.50 12.67
N PRO A 65 -7.99 22.23 12.78
CA PRO A 65 -7.28 21.52 11.74
C PRO A 65 -7.77 20.07 11.67
N ILE A 66 -7.79 19.53 10.46
CA ILE A 66 -8.07 18.13 10.16
C ILE A 66 -6.81 17.35 9.73
N ALA A 67 -5.67 18.03 9.63
CA ALA A 67 -4.35 17.40 9.53
C ALA A 67 -3.34 18.15 10.43
N TYR A 68 -2.60 17.43 11.27
CA TYR A 68 -1.60 18.00 12.19
C TYR A 68 -0.72 16.92 12.84
N LEU A 69 0.30 17.33 13.61
CA LEU A 69 1.04 16.45 14.51
C LEU A 69 0.51 16.58 15.93
N ASN A 70 0.25 15.46 16.60
CA ASN A 70 -0.13 15.46 18.01
C ASN A 70 1.11 15.64 18.92
N ASP A 71 0.89 15.70 20.23
CA ASP A 71 1.96 15.92 21.21
C ASP A 71 2.97 14.76 21.28
N ALA A 72 2.60 13.56 20.82
CA ALA A 72 3.51 12.42 20.69
C ALA A 72 4.38 12.49 19.42
N GLY A 73 4.13 13.46 18.54
CA GLY A 73 4.78 13.58 17.24
C GLY A 73 4.17 12.70 16.16
N ASN A 74 3.05 12.03 16.44
CA ASN A 74 2.32 11.22 15.46
C ASN A 74 1.50 12.13 14.54
N ALA A 75 1.38 11.72 13.28
CA ALA A 75 0.52 12.40 12.33
C ALA A 75 -0.94 12.04 12.54
N VAL A 76 -1.78 13.07 12.62
CA VAL A 76 -3.22 12.95 12.68
C VAL A 76 -3.82 13.47 11.39
N ILE A 77 -4.62 12.64 10.73
CA ILE A 77 -5.43 13.00 9.56
C ILE A 77 -6.86 12.59 9.88
N LYS A 78 -7.81 13.52 9.79
CA LYS A 78 -9.20 13.26 10.18
C LYS A 78 -10.22 13.87 9.23
N VAL A 79 -11.46 13.45 9.39
CA VAL A 79 -12.63 14.13 8.82
C VAL A 79 -13.00 15.33 9.69
N ASP A 80 -13.51 16.40 9.09
CA ASP A 80 -14.13 17.49 9.84
C ASP A 80 -15.36 16.98 10.59
N ASN A 81 -15.24 16.86 11.90
CA ASN A 81 -16.29 16.43 12.80
C ASN A 81 -16.77 17.57 13.71
N THR A 82 -16.63 18.83 13.28
CA THR A 82 -17.00 20.02 14.07
C THR A 82 -17.96 20.96 13.35
N SER A 83 -17.89 21.06 12.02
CA SER A 83 -18.80 21.91 11.26
C SER A 83 -20.18 21.28 11.05
N SER A 84 -21.17 22.15 10.87
CA SER A 84 -22.45 21.78 10.28
C SER A 84 -22.31 21.76 8.76
N VAL A 85 -22.87 20.75 8.11
CA VAL A 85 -22.87 20.62 6.65
C VAL A 85 -24.30 20.74 6.18
N ASP A 86 -24.59 21.75 5.37
CA ASP A 86 -25.93 21.93 4.80
C ASP A 86 -26.29 20.79 3.84
N TYR A 87 -27.59 20.55 3.66
CA TYR A 87 -28.07 19.61 2.66
C TYR A 87 -27.50 19.96 1.26
N ASN A 88 -27.24 18.93 0.44
CA ASN A 88 -26.45 18.95 -0.79
C ASN A 88 -24.95 19.30 -0.72
N ASN A 89 -24.41 19.73 0.42
CA ASN A 89 -22.96 19.94 0.56
C ASN A 89 -22.22 18.64 0.91
N LYS A 90 -20.92 18.74 1.15
CA LYS A 90 -20.03 17.61 1.43
C LYS A 90 -19.16 17.96 2.63
N ARG A 91 -18.71 16.92 3.34
CA ARG A 91 -17.93 17.11 4.57
C ARG A 91 -16.44 17.17 4.24
N ASN A 92 -15.72 18.09 4.87
CA ASN A 92 -14.30 18.24 4.60
C ASN A 92 -13.52 17.01 5.08
N SER A 93 -12.60 16.55 4.23
CA SER A 93 -11.69 15.45 4.53
C SER A 93 -10.35 15.67 3.82
N VAL A 94 -9.45 14.69 3.91
CA VAL A 94 -8.12 14.71 3.31
C VAL A 94 -7.92 13.47 2.45
N ARG A 95 -7.32 13.67 1.28
CA ARG A 95 -6.72 12.62 0.45
C ARG A 95 -5.35 13.10 -0.01
N ILE A 96 -4.34 12.31 0.31
CA ILE A 96 -2.95 12.60 -0.03
C ILE A 96 -2.32 11.40 -0.70
N ALA A 97 -1.43 11.65 -1.66
CA ALA A 97 -0.63 10.63 -2.32
C ALA A 97 0.85 11.03 -2.28
N THR A 98 1.78 10.09 -2.16
CA THR A 98 3.21 10.41 -2.17
C THR A 98 3.64 10.98 -3.53
N HIS A 99 4.59 11.92 -3.55
CA HIS A 99 5.20 12.38 -4.79
C HIS A 99 5.92 11.24 -5.54
N ASP A 100 6.53 10.35 -4.77
CA ASP A 100 7.33 9.25 -5.27
C ASP A 100 6.46 8.07 -5.72
N TYR A 101 6.90 7.39 -6.78
CA TYR A 101 6.39 6.08 -7.16
C TYR A 101 7.42 5.02 -6.76
N PHE A 102 6.96 4.06 -5.95
CA PHE A 102 7.79 2.99 -5.42
C PHE A 102 7.75 1.78 -6.36
N PRO A 103 8.91 1.28 -6.82
CA PRO A 103 8.96 0.21 -7.81
C PRO A 103 8.60 -1.15 -7.21
N VAL A 104 8.34 -2.12 -8.10
CA VAL A 104 8.37 -3.54 -7.73
C VAL A 104 9.72 -3.89 -7.10
N GLY A 105 9.70 -4.63 -6.00
CA GLY A 105 10.84 -4.86 -5.11
C GLY A 105 10.87 -3.95 -3.89
N SER A 106 9.78 -3.24 -3.60
CA SER A 106 9.63 -2.39 -2.42
C SER A 106 8.96 -3.13 -1.25
N LEU A 107 9.25 -2.64 -0.03
CA LEU A 107 8.60 -3.06 1.21
C LEU A 107 8.05 -1.80 1.90
N PHE A 108 6.75 -1.78 2.15
CA PHE A 108 6.06 -0.70 2.84
C PHE A 108 5.77 -1.13 4.27
N LEU A 109 6.02 -0.25 5.25
CA LEU A 109 5.58 -0.39 6.63
C LEU A 109 4.64 0.77 6.96
N PHE A 110 3.48 0.46 7.53
CA PHE A 110 2.50 1.42 8.02
C PHE A 110 2.20 1.12 9.48
N ASP A 111 2.68 2.00 10.36
CA ASP A 111 2.55 1.90 11.81
C ASP A 111 1.56 2.96 12.30
N ALA A 112 0.44 2.50 12.84
CA ALA A 112 -0.65 3.35 13.29
C ALA A 112 -1.13 2.95 14.69
N VAL A 113 -1.50 3.95 15.48
CA VAL A 113 -2.08 3.81 16.82
C VAL A 113 -3.61 3.84 16.74
N HIS A 114 -4.17 4.52 15.74
CA HIS A 114 -5.61 4.62 15.49
C HIS A 114 -5.89 4.62 13.98
N LEU A 115 -6.94 3.92 13.56
CA LEU A 115 -7.48 3.97 12.20
C LEU A 115 -8.88 4.57 12.25
N PRO A 116 -9.33 5.30 11.21
CA PRO A 116 -10.68 5.80 11.16
C PRO A 116 -11.68 4.66 11.21
N TYR A 117 -12.77 4.78 11.97
CA TYR A 117 -13.87 3.81 11.93
C TYR A 117 -15.16 4.44 12.45
N GLY A 118 -16.29 3.82 12.15
CA GLY A 118 -17.61 4.31 12.54
C GLY A 118 -18.54 4.40 11.35
N CYS A 119 -19.81 4.72 11.60
CA CYS A 119 -20.79 4.78 10.55
C CYS A 119 -20.44 5.82 9.48
N ALA A 120 -20.71 5.46 8.22
CA ALA A 120 -20.33 6.19 7.01
C ALA A 120 -18.84 6.23 6.69
N ILE A 121 -17.94 5.82 7.59
CA ILE A 121 -16.51 6.03 7.41
C ILE A 121 -15.91 4.95 6.50
N TRP A 122 -15.15 5.38 5.50
CA TRP A 122 -14.39 4.53 4.58
C TRP A 122 -12.96 5.09 4.46
N PRO A 123 -12.02 4.60 5.28
CA PRO A 123 -10.62 4.97 5.17
C PRO A 123 -9.83 4.02 4.28
N GLY A 124 -8.73 4.54 3.74
CA GLY A 124 -7.78 3.76 2.97
C GLY A 124 -6.33 4.13 3.29
N PHE A 125 -5.48 3.11 3.46
CA PHE A 125 -4.05 3.18 3.20
C PHE A 125 -3.76 2.15 2.12
N TRP A 126 -3.44 2.65 0.93
CA TRP A 126 -3.41 1.85 -0.28
C TRP A 126 -2.36 2.38 -1.25
N THR A 127 -2.22 1.72 -2.38
CA THR A 127 -1.31 2.15 -3.44
C THR A 127 -2.05 2.25 -4.76
N LYS A 128 -1.65 3.20 -5.61
CA LYS A 128 -2.12 3.28 -6.99
C LYS A 128 -0.97 3.42 -7.97
N GLY A 129 -1.04 2.68 -9.07
CA GLY A 129 -0.15 2.87 -10.22
C GLY A 129 -0.53 4.08 -11.08
N PRO A 130 0.34 4.46 -12.04
CA PRO A 130 0.03 5.46 -13.06
C PRO A 130 -1.20 5.05 -13.88
N ASN A 131 -1.98 6.03 -14.35
CA ASN A 131 -3.23 5.78 -15.09
C ASN A 131 -4.16 4.82 -14.32
N TRP A 132 -4.41 5.10 -13.05
CA TRP A 132 -5.36 4.33 -12.25
C TRP A 132 -6.75 4.31 -12.91
N PRO A 133 -7.44 3.15 -12.98
CA PRO A 133 -7.12 1.87 -12.31
C PRO A 133 -6.22 0.92 -13.12
N GLN A 134 -5.84 1.25 -14.37
CA GLN A 134 -5.04 0.36 -15.23
C GLN A 134 -3.64 0.10 -14.67
N GLY A 135 -3.05 1.06 -13.97
CA GLY A 135 -1.76 0.88 -13.27
C GLY A 135 -1.77 -0.13 -12.13
N GLY A 136 -2.97 -0.58 -11.74
CA GLY A 136 -3.22 -1.44 -10.61
C GLY A 136 -3.26 -0.71 -9.27
N GLU A 137 -3.74 -1.42 -8.28
CA GLU A 137 -4.03 -0.92 -6.93
C GLU A 137 -3.85 -2.04 -5.91
N ILE A 138 -3.34 -1.64 -4.74
CA ILE A 138 -3.12 -2.51 -3.59
C ILE A 138 -3.74 -1.84 -2.37
N ASP A 139 -4.84 -2.41 -1.89
CA ASP A 139 -5.54 -1.95 -0.68
C ASP A 139 -4.93 -2.69 0.49
N ILE A 140 -4.08 -1.99 1.25
CA ILE A 140 -3.29 -2.58 2.34
C ILE A 140 -4.12 -2.56 3.63
N MET A 141 -4.73 -1.42 3.91
CA MET A 141 -5.74 -1.25 4.94
C MET A 141 -6.91 -0.51 4.32
N GLU A 142 -8.04 -1.19 4.24
CA GLU A 142 -9.28 -0.63 3.69
C GLU A 142 -10.45 -1.42 4.24
N GLU A 143 -11.43 -0.70 4.78
CA GLU A 143 -12.67 -1.28 5.26
C GLU A 143 -13.72 -0.18 5.42
N VAL A 144 -14.97 -0.53 5.75
CA VAL A 144 -16.04 0.45 5.87
C VAL A 144 -16.86 0.29 7.16
N ASN A 145 -17.50 1.38 7.55
CA ASN A 145 -18.45 1.44 8.65
C ASN A 145 -17.86 0.92 9.98
N LEU A 146 -18.58 -0.01 10.61
CA LEU A 146 -18.25 -0.62 11.90
C LEU A 146 -17.67 -2.04 11.76
N ALA A 147 -17.05 -2.34 10.62
CA ALA A 147 -16.39 -3.63 10.43
C ALA A 147 -15.34 -3.87 11.54
N PRO A 148 -15.16 -5.13 11.98
CA PRO A 148 -14.24 -5.44 13.10
C PRO A 148 -12.84 -5.87 12.67
N ALA A 149 -12.63 -6.10 11.37
CA ALA A 149 -11.39 -6.63 10.83
C ALA A 149 -11.15 -6.07 9.43
N ASN A 150 -9.88 -5.95 9.05
CA ASN A 150 -9.45 -5.37 7.78
C ASN A 150 -9.69 -6.32 6.60
N GLN A 151 -9.85 -5.74 5.41
CA GLN A 151 -9.75 -6.44 4.14
C GLN A 151 -8.55 -5.90 3.35
N MET A 152 -7.85 -6.79 2.64
CA MET A 152 -6.78 -6.41 1.72
C MET A 152 -7.13 -6.89 0.33
N THR A 153 -7.01 -6.00 -0.64
CA THR A 153 -7.50 -6.23 -1.99
C THR A 153 -6.46 -5.86 -3.04
N LEU A 154 -6.50 -6.58 -4.16
CA LEU A 154 -5.82 -6.16 -5.37
C LEU A 154 -6.83 -5.89 -6.48
N HIS A 155 -6.65 -4.74 -7.12
CA HIS A 155 -7.31 -4.36 -8.36
C HIS A 155 -6.25 -4.20 -9.45
N THR A 156 -6.52 -4.78 -10.62
CA THR A 156 -5.57 -4.89 -11.74
C THR A 156 -6.32 -4.85 -13.06
N GLU A 157 -5.59 -4.83 -14.18
CA GLU A 157 -6.20 -5.14 -15.48
C GLU A 157 -6.74 -6.58 -15.54
N ALA A 158 -7.61 -6.85 -16.52
CA ALA A 158 -8.18 -8.17 -16.71
C ALA A 158 -7.12 -9.26 -16.94
N GLY A 159 -7.37 -10.45 -16.36
CA GLY A 159 -6.50 -11.62 -16.53
C GLY A 159 -5.59 -11.93 -15.34
N CYS A 160 -5.69 -11.19 -14.23
CA CYS A 160 -5.04 -11.54 -12.98
C CYS A 160 -6.03 -12.17 -11.99
N THR A 161 -5.63 -13.30 -11.40
CA THR A 161 -6.44 -14.03 -10.40
C THR A 161 -5.55 -14.57 -9.30
N GLN A 162 -6.06 -14.64 -8.06
CA GLN A 162 -5.36 -15.31 -6.98
C GLN A 162 -5.25 -16.82 -7.26
N ALA A 163 -4.04 -17.37 -7.16
CA ALA A 163 -3.83 -18.81 -7.31
C ALA A 163 -4.62 -19.64 -6.27
N SER A 164 -5.02 -20.86 -6.64
CA SER A 164 -5.64 -21.79 -5.70
C SER A 164 -4.60 -22.36 -4.72
N GLY A 165 -5.05 -22.69 -3.50
CA GLY A 165 -4.19 -23.34 -2.50
C GLY A 165 -3.09 -22.44 -1.92
N VAL A 166 -3.25 -21.12 -2.00
CA VAL A 166 -2.36 -20.16 -1.33
C VAL A 166 -2.26 -20.46 0.17
N GLN A 167 -1.04 -20.39 0.70
CA GLN A 167 -0.80 -20.51 2.13
C GLN A 167 -0.93 -19.12 2.74
N GLN A 168 -2.01 -18.88 3.48
CA GLN A 168 -2.30 -17.60 4.13
C GLN A 168 -3.11 -17.81 5.41
N LEU A 169 -3.06 -16.84 6.32
CA LEU A 169 -3.85 -16.85 7.56
C LEU A 169 -5.24 -16.23 7.39
N GLY A 170 -5.39 -15.30 6.44
CA GLY A 170 -6.67 -14.69 6.09
C GLY A 170 -7.58 -15.62 5.27
N ARG A 171 -8.80 -15.17 4.98
CA ARG A 171 -9.78 -15.88 4.17
C ARG A 171 -9.98 -15.17 2.84
N THR A 172 -9.70 -15.85 1.73
CA THR A 172 -10.03 -15.33 0.39
C THR A 172 -11.54 -15.12 0.28
N VAL A 173 -11.95 -13.91 -0.10
CA VAL A 173 -13.35 -13.54 -0.37
C VAL A 173 -13.57 -13.08 -1.80
N GLY A 174 -12.49 -12.73 -2.53
CA GLY A 174 -12.48 -12.52 -3.97
C GLY A 174 -11.19 -13.05 -4.58
N SER A 175 -11.29 -13.69 -5.75
CA SER A 175 -10.13 -14.31 -6.43
C SER A 175 -9.85 -13.77 -7.82
N ASP A 176 -10.70 -12.89 -8.34
CA ASP A 176 -10.50 -12.22 -9.63
C ASP A 176 -10.04 -10.79 -9.36
N CYS A 177 -8.79 -10.50 -9.73
CA CYS A 177 -8.16 -9.23 -9.38
C CYS A 177 -8.50 -8.14 -10.41
N SER A 178 -9.26 -8.44 -11.45
CA SER A 178 -9.62 -7.44 -12.45
C SER A 178 -10.44 -6.31 -11.84
N ALA A 179 -10.20 -5.08 -12.26
CA ALA A 179 -10.98 -3.91 -11.87
C ALA A 179 -12.19 -3.71 -12.79
N GLY A 180 -13.23 -3.04 -12.28
CA GLY A 180 -14.41 -2.63 -13.04
C GLY A 180 -15.64 -3.50 -12.81
N VAL A 181 -16.69 -3.26 -13.61
CA VAL A 181 -18.06 -3.76 -13.38
C VAL A 181 -18.21 -5.28 -13.28
N ASN A 182 -17.25 -6.03 -13.82
CA ASN A 182 -17.30 -7.50 -13.83
C ASN A 182 -16.57 -8.14 -12.63
N SER A 183 -15.81 -7.36 -11.84
CA SER A 183 -15.18 -7.82 -10.61
C SER A 183 -15.05 -6.65 -9.61
N ALA A 184 -16.18 -6.28 -9.02
CA ALA A 184 -16.25 -5.19 -8.04
C ALA A 184 -15.53 -5.50 -6.72
N ILE A 185 -15.30 -6.79 -6.43
CA ILE A 185 -14.63 -7.22 -5.19
C ILE A 185 -13.11 -7.19 -5.35
N GLY A 186 -12.58 -7.46 -6.55
CA GLY A 186 -11.14 -7.67 -6.72
C GLY A 186 -10.63 -8.94 -6.05
N CYS A 187 -9.31 -9.06 -5.95
CA CYS A 187 -8.66 -10.16 -5.25
C CYS A 187 -8.54 -9.86 -3.76
N SER A 188 -9.64 -10.04 -3.05
CA SER A 188 -9.72 -9.71 -1.63
C SER A 188 -9.44 -10.90 -0.71
N VAL A 189 -8.71 -10.60 0.36
CA VAL A 189 -8.53 -11.48 1.51
C VAL A 189 -9.04 -10.74 2.74
N ALA A 190 -9.98 -11.34 3.46
CA ALA A 190 -10.44 -10.84 4.75
C ALA A 190 -9.47 -11.28 5.85
N GLU A 191 -9.04 -10.36 6.70
CA GLU A 191 -8.27 -10.68 7.90
C GLU A 191 -9.15 -11.44 8.89
N THR A 192 -8.58 -12.46 9.54
CA THR A 192 -9.29 -13.29 10.52
C THR A 192 -8.84 -13.02 11.95
N GLN A 193 -7.70 -12.36 12.12
CA GLN A 193 -7.26 -11.88 13.42
C GLN A 193 -8.20 -10.77 13.92
N PRO A 194 -8.66 -10.88 15.17
CA PRO A 194 -9.47 -9.82 15.76
C PRO A 194 -8.63 -8.55 15.85
N ASN A 195 -9.30 -7.38 15.87
CA ASN A 195 -8.67 -6.09 16.15
C ASN A 195 -7.68 -5.64 15.08
N SER A 196 -7.82 -6.14 13.84
CA SER A 196 -7.08 -5.62 12.69
C SER A 196 -7.69 -4.34 12.12
N TYR A 197 -8.90 -3.96 12.55
CA TYR A 197 -9.53 -2.69 12.19
C TYR A 197 -10.53 -2.28 13.28
N GLY A 198 -11.06 -1.05 13.18
CA GLY A 198 -12.15 -0.59 14.01
C GLY A 198 -11.79 -0.34 15.47
N ALA A 199 -12.81 -0.37 16.34
CA ALA A 199 -12.64 -0.12 17.77
C ALA A 199 -11.62 -1.07 18.42
N GLY A 200 -11.60 -2.33 18.02
CA GLY A 200 -10.66 -3.31 18.56
C GLY A 200 -9.19 -2.94 18.28
N PHE A 201 -8.90 -2.40 17.09
CA PHE A 201 -7.56 -1.92 16.74
C PHE A 201 -7.14 -0.76 17.66
N ALA A 202 -8.02 0.24 17.82
CA ALA A 202 -7.78 1.40 18.67
C ALA A 202 -7.61 1.02 20.15
N GLU A 203 -8.45 0.13 20.68
CA GLU A 203 -8.41 -0.35 22.07
C GLU A 203 -7.12 -1.12 22.41
N ASN A 204 -6.53 -1.78 21.42
CA ASN A 204 -5.25 -2.48 21.55
C ASN A 204 -4.02 -1.56 21.39
N GLY A 205 -4.24 -0.26 21.15
CA GLY A 205 -3.19 0.73 20.96
C GLY A 205 -2.61 0.73 19.54
N GLY A 206 -3.19 -0.02 18.60
CA GLY A 206 -2.85 -0.01 17.19
C GLY A 206 -2.09 -1.24 16.68
N GLY A 207 -1.29 -1.06 15.62
CA GLY A 207 -0.52 -2.12 14.99
C GLY A 207 0.23 -1.68 13.73
N VAL A 208 0.91 -2.65 13.11
CA VAL A 208 1.73 -2.44 11.91
C VAL A 208 1.27 -3.33 10.76
N TRP A 209 1.08 -2.73 9.60
CA TRP A 209 1.02 -3.44 8.33
C TRP A 209 2.38 -3.41 7.64
N ALA A 210 2.83 -4.56 7.15
CA ALA A 210 3.92 -4.64 6.18
C ALA A 210 3.40 -5.15 4.86
N THR A 211 3.79 -4.51 3.76
CA THR A 211 3.44 -4.92 2.40
C THR A 211 4.70 -5.09 1.59
N GLN A 212 5.01 -6.32 1.21
CA GLN A 212 6.04 -6.62 0.23
C GLN A 212 5.41 -6.58 -1.16
N PHE A 213 5.85 -5.60 -1.96
CA PHE A 213 5.48 -5.46 -3.35
C PHE A 213 6.58 -6.08 -4.22
N ASP A 214 6.42 -7.35 -4.63
CA ASP A 214 7.46 -8.13 -5.30
C ASP A 214 7.01 -8.63 -6.68
N ALA A 215 7.97 -8.91 -7.56
CA ALA A 215 7.69 -9.42 -8.91
C ALA A 215 6.99 -10.79 -8.90
N THR A 216 7.05 -11.52 -7.79
CA THR A 216 6.38 -12.82 -7.60
C THR A 216 4.99 -12.71 -6.98
N GLY A 217 4.60 -11.53 -6.50
CA GLY A 217 3.31 -11.29 -5.88
C GLY A 217 3.34 -10.17 -4.85
N VAL A 218 2.15 -9.88 -4.32
CA VAL A 218 1.98 -8.95 -3.20
C VAL A 218 1.75 -9.74 -1.93
N PHE A 219 2.45 -9.36 -0.87
CA PHE A 219 2.34 -10.02 0.42
C PHE A 219 2.08 -8.99 1.50
N VAL A 220 1.03 -9.20 2.29
CA VAL A 220 0.63 -8.30 3.38
C VAL A 220 0.69 -9.06 4.70
N TRP A 221 1.23 -8.41 5.73
CA TRP A 221 1.27 -8.90 7.10
C TRP A 221 0.71 -7.84 8.03
N PHE A 222 0.04 -8.30 9.09
CA PHE A 222 -0.44 -7.45 10.18
C PHE A 222 0.10 -7.92 11.53
N TRP A 223 0.47 -6.97 12.39
CA TRP A 223 0.83 -7.18 13.79
C TRP A 223 0.11 -6.19 14.70
N SER A 224 -0.84 -6.67 15.50
CA SER A 224 -1.50 -5.88 16.55
C SER A 224 -0.56 -5.62 17.71
N PHE A 225 -0.58 -4.40 18.25
CA PHE A 225 0.00 -4.09 19.55
C PHE A 225 -0.85 -4.74 20.67
N GLY A 226 -0.28 -4.90 21.87
CA GLY A 226 -1.01 -5.41 23.06
C GLY A 226 -1.32 -6.92 23.11
N THR A 227 -1.35 -7.64 21.97
CA THR A 227 -1.47 -9.11 21.93
C THR A 227 -0.13 -9.76 21.54
N PRO A 228 0.36 -10.79 22.26
CA PRO A 228 1.57 -11.50 21.84
C PRO A 228 1.24 -12.39 20.62
N SER A 229 1.29 -11.81 19.42
CA SER A 229 0.89 -12.49 18.18
C SER A 229 2.07 -12.57 17.20
N ARG A 230 2.58 -13.79 16.98
CA ARG A 230 3.57 -14.13 15.94
C ARG A 230 2.88 -14.47 14.61
N HIS A 231 3.14 -13.62 13.62
CA HIS A 231 3.32 -13.75 12.15
C HIS A 231 2.58 -14.79 11.28
N GLY A 232 2.28 -14.37 10.03
CA GLY A 232 2.27 -15.20 8.81
C GLY A 232 1.77 -14.43 7.56
N PRO A 233 2.32 -14.66 6.35
CA PRO A 233 2.00 -13.87 5.15
C PRO A 233 0.57 -14.09 4.64
N LEU A 234 -0.03 -13.03 4.12
CA LEU A 234 -0.99 -13.15 3.03
C LEU A 234 -0.21 -13.25 1.72
N VAL A 235 -0.53 -14.23 0.88
CA VAL A 235 0.16 -14.48 -0.38
C VAL A 235 -0.83 -14.25 -1.51
N LEU A 236 -0.73 -13.11 -2.19
CA LEU A 236 -1.36 -12.93 -3.49
C LEU A 236 -0.33 -13.30 -4.55
N ARG A 237 -0.35 -14.59 -4.94
CA ARG A 237 0.50 -15.13 -6.01
C ARG A 237 -0.22 -15.06 -7.35
N HIS A 238 0.17 -14.08 -8.15
CA HIS A 238 0.32 -14.20 -9.61
C HIS A 238 1.12 -12.98 -10.07
N ARG A 239 1.84 -13.03 -11.20
CA ARG A 239 2.60 -11.89 -11.75
C ARG A 239 1.61 -10.79 -12.11
N PRO A 240 1.36 -9.82 -11.21
CA PRO A 240 0.42 -8.80 -11.56
C PRO A 240 1.24 -7.80 -12.41
N VAL A 241 0.70 -7.31 -13.52
CA VAL A 241 1.35 -6.18 -14.19
C VAL A 241 1.02 -4.95 -13.34
N LEU A 242 1.64 -4.89 -12.17
CA LEU A 242 1.60 -3.73 -11.30
C LEU A 242 2.80 -2.88 -11.65
N HIS A 243 2.52 -1.62 -11.93
CA HIS A 243 3.54 -0.62 -12.16
C HIS A 243 4.13 -0.16 -10.82
N SER A 244 5.17 0.66 -10.87
CA SER A 244 5.55 1.45 -9.69
C SER A 244 4.31 2.16 -9.15
N ALA A 245 4.17 2.30 -7.83
CA ALA A 245 2.95 2.80 -7.21
C ALA A 245 3.24 3.90 -6.19
N THR A 246 2.38 4.91 -6.14
CA THR A 246 2.37 5.88 -5.04
C THR A 246 1.60 5.28 -3.86
N LEU A 247 1.98 5.64 -2.64
CA LEU A 247 1.15 5.39 -1.46
C LEU A 247 0.05 6.45 -1.38
N VAL A 248 -1.13 6.09 -0.89
CA VAL A 248 -2.29 6.96 -0.74
C VAL A 248 -2.87 6.79 0.66
N LEU A 249 -3.22 7.92 1.29
CA LEU A 249 -4.01 7.98 2.51
C LEU A 249 -5.24 8.82 2.23
N ASP A 250 -6.41 8.30 2.56
CA ASP A 250 -7.65 9.09 2.53
C ASP A 250 -8.69 8.59 3.51
N ILE A 251 -9.67 9.47 3.77
CA ILE A 251 -10.91 9.11 4.44
C ILE A 251 -12.06 9.64 3.60
N THR A 252 -12.76 8.77 2.89
CA THR A 252 -14.03 9.11 2.28
C THR A 252 -15.20 8.76 3.19
N LEU A 253 -16.41 9.18 2.82
CA LEU A 253 -17.63 8.91 3.56
C LEU A 253 -18.70 8.35 2.64
N CYS A 254 -19.44 7.34 3.08
CA CYS A 254 -20.50 6.70 2.33
C CYS A 254 -19.98 6.18 0.97
N GLY A 255 -20.40 6.78 -0.14
CA GLY A 255 -19.94 6.42 -1.47
C GLY A 255 -20.33 5.00 -1.88
N ASP A 256 -19.61 4.50 -2.88
CA ASP A 256 -19.92 3.25 -3.57
C ASP A 256 -19.84 2.01 -2.67
N TRP A 257 -19.19 2.09 -1.50
CA TRP A 257 -19.08 0.97 -0.57
C TRP A 257 -19.74 1.25 0.78
N ALA A 258 -19.23 2.18 1.59
CA ALA A 258 -19.77 2.41 2.94
C ALA A 258 -21.25 2.88 2.93
N GLY A 259 -21.66 3.57 1.87
CA GLY A 259 -23.00 4.11 1.67
C GLY A 259 -24.01 3.10 1.12
N GLN A 260 -23.58 1.89 0.73
CA GLN A 260 -24.48 0.88 0.18
C GLN A 260 -25.62 0.57 1.17
N PRO A 261 -26.91 0.74 0.78
CA PRO A 261 -28.01 0.76 1.75
C PRO A 261 -28.08 -0.44 2.69
N ASN A 262 -27.91 -1.65 2.14
CA ASN A 262 -27.97 -2.89 2.94
C ASN A 262 -26.75 -3.01 3.88
N LEU A 263 -25.57 -2.62 3.40
CA LEU A 263 -24.34 -2.70 4.18
C LEU A 263 -24.41 -1.69 5.33
N TYR A 264 -24.69 -0.42 5.02
CA TYR A 264 -24.87 0.64 5.99
C TYR A 264 -25.92 0.27 7.03
N GLN A 265 -27.12 -0.16 6.64
CA GLN A 265 -28.16 -0.57 7.61
C GLN A 265 -27.70 -1.73 8.49
N SER A 266 -27.02 -2.73 7.92
CA SER A 266 -26.55 -3.88 8.70
C SER A 266 -25.48 -3.53 9.73
N SER A 267 -24.62 -2.57 9.41
CA SER A 267 -23.53 -2.13 10.29
C SER A 267 -23.98 -1.06 11.29
N CYS A 268 -24.82 -0.12 10.85
CA CYS A 268 -25.14 1.13 11.55
C CYS A 268 -26.58 1.24 12.04
N GLY A 269 -27.45 0.32 11.62
CA GLY A 269 -28.88 0.37 11.92
C GLY A 269 -29.60 1.46 11.13
N GLY A 270 -30.79 1.84 11.62
CA GLY A 270 -31.63 2.86 10.99
C GLY A 270 -32.50 2.35 9.84
N GLU A 271 -33.15 3.28 9.15
CA GLU A 271 -34.00 2.98 8.00
C GLU A 271 -33.16 2.56 6.80
N LEU A 272 -33.71 1.65 5.98
CA LEU A 272 -33.05 1.23 4.75
C LEU A 272 -33.14 2.35 3.72
N GLY A 273 -31.98 2.84 3.27
CA GLY A 273 -31.91 3.79 2.17
C GLY A 273 -32.35 3.20 0.83
N ASN A 274 -32.51 4.05 -0.17
CA ASN A 274 -32.81 3.64 -1.54
C ASN A 274 -32.14 4.59 -2.54
N THR A 275 -32.36 4.39 -3.84
CA THR A 275 -31.72 5.19 -4.90
C THR A 275 -32.08 6.69 -4.87
N THR A 276 -33.13 7.08 -4.15
CA THR A 276 -33.54 8.49 -3.97
C THR A 276 -33.24 9.04 -2.58
N VAL A 277 -32.91 8.18 -1.61
CA VAL A 277 -32.68 8.56 -0.21
C VAL A 277 -31.41 7.85 0.27
N ASP A 278 -30.31 8.62 0.32
CA ASP A 278 -29.06 8.17 0.91
C ASP A 278 -29.10 8.39 2.43
N MET A 279 -29.36 7.31 3.17
CA MET A 279 -29.44 7.35 4.62
C MET A 279 -28.07 7.58 5.28
N CYS A 280 -26.99 7.08 4.66
CA CYS A 280 -25.64 7.29 5.14
C CYS A 280 -25.30 8.79 5.13
N TYR A 281 -25.62 9.47 4.03
CA TYR A 281 -25.46 10.92 3.90
C TYR A 281 -26.32 11.68 4.92
N LEU A 282 -27.62 11.36 4.99
CA LEU A 282 -28.56 12.08 5.84
C LEU A 282 -28.25 11.93 7.34
N TYR A 283 -27.78 10.76 7.77
CA TYR A 283 -27.58 10.47 9.20
C TYR A 283 -26.20 10.81 9.72
N ASP A 284 -25.14 10.63 8.94
CA ASP A 284 -23.77 10.77 9.44
C ASP A 284 -22.96 11.87 8.72
N VAL A 285 -23.35 12.28 7.52
CA VAL A 285 -22.63 13.34 6.80
C VAL A 285 -23.17 14.72 7.13
N ILE A 286 -24.48 14.96 7.06
CA ILE A 286 -25.07 16.30 7.29
C ILE A 286 -25.73 16.47 8.64
N ASN A 287 -25.95 15.40 9.39
CA ASN A 287 -26.61 15.49 10.69
C ASN A 287 -25.69 16.12 11.74
N LEU A 288 -26.31 16.77 12.73
CA LEU A 288 -25.63 17.41 13.85
C LEU A 288 -25.13 16.41 14.90
N ASN A 289 -25.39 15.10 14.75
CA ASN A 289 -24.87 14.09 15.66
C ASN A 289 -23.42 13.71 15.29
N GLN A 290 -22.51 14.67 15.45
CA GLN A 290 -21.07 14.55 15.13
C GLN A 290 -20.35 13.41 15.89
N THR A 291 -21.01 12.76 16.85
CA THR A 291 -20.46 11.59 17.54
C THR A 291 -20.17 10.42 16.60
N ALA A 292 -20.92 10.27 15.49
CA ALA A 292 -20.68 9.25 14.49
C ALA A 292 -19.28 9.36 13.86
N LEU A 293 -18.76 10.59 13.76
CA LEU A 293 -17.45 10.91 13.18
C LEU A 293 -16.38 11.17 14.25
N ALA A 294 -16.65 10.84 15.52
CA ALA A 294 -15.68 11.04 16.60
C ALA A 294 -14.40 10.21 16.39
N ASN A 295 -14.54 9.03 15.76
CA ASN A 295 -13.44 8.12 15.47
C ASN A 295 -13.00 8.15 14.00
N ALA A 296 -13.36 9.20 13.25
CA ALA A 296 -13.01 9.35 11.83
C ALA A 296 -11.59 9.94 11.64
N TRP A 297 -10.57 9.30 12.21
CA TRP A 297 -9.20 9.81 12.16
C TRP A 297 -8.13 8.73 12.21
N PHE A 298 -7.04 8.98 11.49
CA PHE A 298 -5.79 8.25 11.60
C PHE A 298 -4.92 8.85 12.71
N GLU A 299 -4.24 7.99 13.46
CA GLU A 299 -3.03 8.34 14.21
C GLU A 299 -1.88 7.48 13.70
N ILE A 300 -0.91 8.10 13.03
CA ILE A 300 0.15 7.40 12.31
C ILE A 300 1.49 7.73 12.97
N SER A 301 2.17 6.70 13.47
CA SER A 301 3.50 6.83 14.04
C SER A 301 4.52 7.06 12.92
N TYR A 302 4.49 6.21 11.88
CA TYR A 302 5.31 6.36 10.68
C TYR A 302 4.78 5.57 9.49
N ILE A 303 5.19 5.99 8.30
CA ILE A 303 5.22 5.16 7.10
C ILE A 303 6.67 5.06 6.64
N LYS A 304 7.16 3.84 6.43
CA LYS A 304 8.52 3.60 5.92
C LYS A 304 8.47 2.79 4.64
N VAL A 305 9.30 3.18 3.69
CA VAL A 305 9.49 2.45 2.45
C VAL A 305 10.93 2.00 2.35
N PHE A 306 11.12 0.72 2.07
CA PHE A 306 12.41 0.15 1.78
C PHE A 306 12.44 -0.38 0.35
N THR A 307 13.60 -0.33 -0.30
CA THR A 307 13.81 -0.90 -1.63
C THR A 307 15.00 -1.85 -1.62
N GLN A 308 15.02 -2.83 -2.52
CA GLN A 308 16.20 -3.67 -2.75
C GLN A 308 17.36 -2.79 -3.26
N SER A 309 18.61 -3.11 -2.88
CA SER A 309 19.82 -2.28 -3.14
C SER A 309 20.11 -1.85 -4.59
N ASN A 310 19.36 -2.34 -5.57
CA ASN A 310 19.47 -2.06 -6.99
C ASN A 310 18.24 -1.35 -7.59
N ALA A 311 17.24 -0.98 -6.77
CA ALA A 311 16.03 -0.29 -7.20
C ALA A 311 16.13 1.23 -6.95
N SER A 312 15.95 2.02 -8.00
CA SER A 312 15.84 3.49 -7.94
C SER A 312 14.38 3.91 -7.77
N LEU A 313 14.12 4.93 -6.95
CA LEU A 313 12.81 5.58 -6.89
C LEU A 313 12.50 6.24 -8.23
N GLU A 314 11.24 6.14 -8.68
CA GLU A 314 10.78 6.76 -9.91
C GLU A 314 9.94 8.01 -9.59
N VAL A 315 10.28 9.14 -10.22
CA VAL A 315 9.47 10.37 -10.20
C VAL A 315 8.86 10.52 -11.60
N PRO A 316 7.56 10.80 -11.77
CA PRO A 316 6.95 10.88 -13.08
C PRO A 316 7.57 12.01 -13.91
N VAL A 317 8.14 11.66 -15.06
CA VAL A 317 8.58 12.64 -16.07
C VAL A 317 7.33 13.22 -16.74
N SER A 318 7.03 14.48 -16.43
CA SER A 318 6.14 15.28 -17.28
C SER A 318 6.80 15.46 -18.64
N THR A 319 6.17 14.98 -19.71
CA THR A 319 6.71 15.05 -21.07
C THR A 319 6.71 16.49 -21.57
N SER A 320 7.78 17.23 -21.30
CA SER A 320 8.20 18.37 -22.12
C SER A 320 9.68 18.70 -21.89
N GLY A 321 10.52 18.25 -22.83
CA GLY A 321 11.84 18.83 -23.08
C GLY A 321 13.04 18.15 -22.42
N SER A 322 13.84 17.48 -23.25
CA SER A 322 15.27 17.16 -23.12
C SER A 322 15.80 16.66 -21.77
N SER A 323 16.06 15.36 -21.72
CA SER A 323 16.81 14.68 -20.65
C SER A 323 18.22 15.25 -20.47
N VAL A 324 18.50 15.78 -19.28
CA VAL A 324 19.87 15.88 -18.76
C VAL A 324 19.99 14.86 -17.62
N ALA A 325 20.65 13.75 -17.90
CA ALA A 325 20.96 12.75 -16.88
C ALA A 325 22.02 13.33 -15.93
N LEU A 326 21.66 13.57 -14.66
CA LEU A 326 22.63 13.81 -13.60
C LEU A 326 23.19 12.47 -13.11
N SER A 327 24.41 12.18 -13.54
CA SER A 327 25.25 11.13 -12.94
C SER A 327 25.86 11.66 -11.64
N VAL A 328 25.48 11.10 -10.50
CA VAL A 328 26.18 11.29 -9.23
C VAL A 328 27.36 10.31 -9.20
N VAL A 329 28.58 10.83 -9.26
CA VAL A 329 29.82 10.07 -9.03
C VAL A 329 30.32 10.36 -7.60
N PRO A 330 30.73 9.34 -6.81
CA PRO A 330 31.31 9.57 -5.49
C PRO A 330 32.69 10.24 -5.61
N ASN A 331 32.89 11.31 -4.86
CA ASN A 331 34.12 12.08 -4.79
C ASN A 331 35.23 11.32 -4.03
N THR A 332 36.26 10.86 -4.73
CA THR A 332 37.59 10.61 -4.13
C THR A 332 38.66 11.25 -5.02
N GLY A 333 39.36 12.24 -4.45
CA GLY A 333 40.35 13.03 -5.18
C GLY A 333 41.67 12.30 -5.37
N ALA A 334 42.21 12.37 -6.59
CA ALA A 334 43.64 12.49 -6.87
C ALA A 334 43.83 12.97 -8.32
N ALA A 335 44.78 13.89 -8.52
CA ALA A 335 45.01 14.64 -9.74
C ALA A 335 45.79 13.88 -10.83
N SER A 336 45.66 14.40 -12.06
CA SER A 336 46.64 14.45 -13.17
C SER A 336 46.31 13.60 -14.40
N GLY A 337 46.31 14.23 -15.59
CA GLY A 337 46.61 13.54 -16.85
C GLY A 337 45.69 13.88 -18.04
N THR A 338 46.21 14.72 -18.93
CA THR A 338 45.70 15.15 -20.24
C THR A 338 45.49 14.03 -21.27
N GLY A 339 44.46 14.14 -22.11
CA GLY A 339 44.38 13.41 -23.39
C GLY A 339 42.99 13.37 -24.03
N ALA A 340 42.77 14.22 -25.04
CA ALA A 340 41.70 14.10 -26.05
C ALA A 340 42.27 13.39 -27.30
N PRO A 341 41.51 13.21 -28.40
CA PRO A 341 40.16 12.67 -28.60
C PRO A 341 40.18 11.52 -29.63
N THR A 342 39.06 10.82 -29.90
CA THR A 342 38.47 10.69 -31.26
C THR A 342 37.25 9.78 -31.28
N ALA A 343 36.23 10.25 -31.99
CA ALA A 343 35.04 9.53 -32.37
C ALA A 343 35.29 8.71 -33.65
N SER A 344 34.63 7.56 -33.77
CA SER A 344 34.18 7.07 -35.07
C SER A 344 33.02 6.09 -34.92
N SER A 345 31.87 6.55 -35.39
CA SER A 345 30.69 5.78 -35.76
C SER A 345 31.00 4.76 -36.85
N THR A 346 30.46 3.54 -36.77
CA THR A 346 29.92 2.88 -37.97
C THR A 346 28.84 1.86 -37.59
N SER A 347 27.64 2.10 -38.12
CA SER A 347 26.51 1.19 -38.21
C SER A 347 26.68 0.22 -39.37
N THR A 348 26.34 -1.05 -39.19
CA THR A 348 25.87 -1.91 -40.29
C THR A 348 24.87 -2.93 -39.77
N SER A 349 23.76 -3.01 -40.51
CA SER A 349 22.56 -3.80 -40.31
C SER A 349 22.61 -5.13 -41.09
N THR A 350 21.53 -5.90 -40.95
CA THR A 350 21.09 -7.11 -41.72
C THR A 350 21.61 -8.46 -41.17
N SER A 351 20.84 -9.55 -41.07
CA SER A 351 19.47 -9.88 -41.50
C SER A 351 19.01 -11.21 -40.86
N ASN A 352 17.69 -11.39 -40.83
CA ASN A 352 16.86 -12.58 -40.57
C ASN A 352 17.46 -13.98 -40.80
N GLY A 353 17.06 -14.91 -39.91
CA GLY A 353 17.02 -16.35 -40.14
C GLY A 353 15.89 -17.01 -39.32
N ASN A 354 14.83 -17.44 -40.01
CA ASN A 354 13.66 -18.16 -39.52
C ASN A 354 13.96 -19.67 -39.34
N GLY A 355 13.35 -20.36 -38.36
CA GLY A 355 13.49 -21.82 -38.24
C GLY A 355 12.95 -22.50 -36.96
N THR A 356 11.61 -22.63 -36.89
CA THR A 356 10.81 -23.83 -36.50
C THR A 356 11.12 -24.70 -35.26
N ASN A 357 10.07 -24.83 -34.42
CA ASN A 357 9.49 -26.00 -33.74
C ASN A 357 10.34 -27.02 -32.96
N GLY A 358 10.04 -27.12 -31.66
CA GLY A 358 10.30 -28.29 -30.81
C GLY A 358 9.31 -28.35 -29.65
N ASN A 359 8.29 -29.21 -29.78
CA ASN A 359 7.32 -29.57 -28.75
C ASN A 359 7.97 -30.52 -27.74
N THR A 360 7.98 -30.18 -26.44
CA THR A 360 8.18 -31.16 -25.36
C THR A 360 7.27 -30.85 -24.18
N SER A 361 6.24 -31.69 -24.07
CA SER A 361 5.46 -31.90 -22.86
C SER A 361 6.38 -32.33 -21.71
N GLY A 362 6.38 -31.57 -20.62
CA GLY A 362 7.07 -31.90 -19.37
C GLY A 362 6.12 -31.71 -18.20
N ASN A 363 5.40 -32.78 -17.86
CA ASN A 363 4.67 -32.89 -16.61
C ASN A 363 5.71 -32.99 -15.47
N GLY A 364 5.81 -31.96 -14.64
CA GLY A 364 6.76 -31.89 -13.53
C GLY A 364 6.19 -31.07 -12.40
N GLY A 365 5.40 -31.72 -11.54
CA GLY A 365 5.03 -31.17 -10.25
C GLY A 365 6.29 -30.96 -9.41
N ASN A 366 6.51 -29.72 -8.98
CA ASN A 366 7.43 -29.39 -7.89
C ASN A 366 6.74 -28.35 -7.01
N GLY A 367 6.26 -28.82 -5.87
CA GLY A 367 5.82 -27.98 -4.76
C GLY A 367 6.98 -27.24 -4.10
N ALA A 368 6.60 -26.31 -3.24
CA ALA A 368 7.41 -25.72 -2.17
C ALA A 368 8.70 -25.00 -2.59
N LEU A 369 8.57 -23.79 -3.16
CA LEU A 369 9.53 -22.71 -2.94
C LEU A 369 8.76 -21.45 -2.56
N THR A 370 8.44 -21.33 -1.28
CA THR A 370 8.38 -20.02 -0.63
C THR A 370 9.73 -19.36 -0.88
N SER A 371 9.75 -18.20 -1.54
CA SER A 371 11.03 -17.52 -1.76
C SER A 371 11.58 -17.15 -0.37
N ALA A 372 12.78 -17.64 -0.04
CA ALA A 372 13.43 -17.36 1.24
C ALA A 372 13.54 -15.84 1.50
N SER A 373 13.52 -15.02 0.45
CA SER A 373 13.46 -13.56 0.50
C SER A 373 12.19 -13.00 1.17
N ALA A 374 11.01 -13.57 0.92
CA ALA A 374 9.76 -13.08 1.54
C ALA A 374 9.72 -13.35 3.05
N TYR A 375 10.19 -14.53 3.47
CA TYR A 375 10.29 -14.87 4.90
C TYR A 375 11.33 -14.04 5.65
N VAL A 376 12.47 -13.73 5.01
CA VAL A 376 13.51 -12.88 5.61
C VAL A 376 13.06 -11.42 5.67
N ALA A 377 12.38 -10.90 4.63
CA ALA A 377 11.81 -9.55 4.65
C ALA A 377 10.78 -9.41 5.78
N ALA A 378 9.92 -10.42 5.97
CA ALA A 378 8.96 -10.47 7.07
C ALA A 378 9.63 -10.57 8.45
N LEU A 379 10.71 -11.35 8.59
CA LEU A 379 11.50 -11.40 9.82
C LEU A 379 12.23 -10.07 10.10
N GLY A 380 12.74 -9.41 9.06
CA GLY A 380 13.34 -8.08 9.15
C GLY A 380 12.32 -7.02 9.55
N ALA A 381 11.15 -7.00 8.91
CA ALA A 381 10.04 -6.11 9.25
C ALA A 381 9.53 -6.39 10.68
N ALA A 382 9.38 -7.65 11.06
CA ALA A 382 9.02 -8.04 12.42
C ALA A 382 10.07 -7.62 13.45
N VAL A 383 11.37 -7.69 13.12
CA VAL A 383 12.45 -7.23 14.01
C VAL A 383 12.48 -5.70 14.08
N VAL A 384 12.27 -4.97 12.99
CA VAL A 384 12.17 -3.50 12.98
C VAL A 384 10.94 -3.03 13.76
N ALA A 385 9.79 -3.67 13.55
CA ALA A 385 8.59 -3.43 14.33
C ALA A 385 8.85 -3.75 15.81
N ALA A 386 9.35 -4.94 16.16
CA ALA A 386 9.59 -5.33 17.55
C ALA A 386 10.70 -4.54 18.26
N SER A 387 11.74 -4.09 17.55
CA SER A 387 12.85 -3.32 18.13
C SER A 387 12.50 -1.85 18.41
N SER A 388 11.43 -1.33 17.78
CA SER A 388 10.86 -0.02 18.11
C SER A 388 10.13 -0.01 19.47
N TRP A 389 9.78 -1.19 19.99
CA TRP A 389 9.08 -1.36 21.28
C TRP A 389 9.98 -1.78 22.45
N ALA A 390 11.24 -2.20 22.20
CA ALA A 390 12.16 -2.62 23.26
C ALA A 390 12.97 -1.45 23.88
N LEU A 391 12.69 -0.21 23.46
CA LEU A 391 13.37 1.01 23.92
C LEU A 391 12.43 2.05 24.59
N LEU A 392 11.20 1.64 24.88
CA LEU A 392 10.25 2.33 25.77
C LEU A 392 9.92 1.38 26.93
#